data_AF-A0A9D0L4S8-F1
#
_entry.id   AF-A0A9D0L4S8-F1
#
_cell.length_a   1.000
_cell.length_b   1.000
_cell.length_c   1.000
_cell.angle_alpha   90.00
_cell.angle_beta   90.00
_cell.angle_gamma   90.00
#
_symmetry.space_group_name_H-M   'P 1'
#
loop_
_entity.id
_entity.type
_entity.pdbx_description
1 polymer ?
#
loop_
_entity_poly.entity_id
_entity_poly.type
_entity_poly.pdbx_seq_one_letter_code
_entity_poly.pdbx_strand_id
1 'polypeptide(L)'
;MPRLWHPSTIMAISFAVDLERISKAANIGIPMATAAVFLAGHLVSFYFHFLTVPLLMLTGLNLYYLRGQRTHALLANFGILAQMRYLFESIGPEFRQYFFLSDVEEKPFNRVERAEVYRKAKNVDASSSFGSQLLFDGSEFKLLHSMFPVSKSELRKPPIIVGEERGIDNAYHMAKPLMISAMSFGALGENAVSALARGAKLANIAMNTGEGGFPKYHLRGGCDLIFQMGTAKFGVRNHDATLNDDKLRELAAHENVKMIEIKFSQGAKPGKGGLLPKEKITKEIAELRGVPMGEDVISPPFHAECR
;
A
#
# COMPACT_ATOMS: atom_id res chain seq x y z
N MET A 1 -30.21 -28.08 24.13
CA MET A 1 -29.68 -28.86 23.00
C MET A 1 -28.23 -28.45 22.77
N PRO A 2 -27.31 -29.40 22.54
CA PRO A 2 -25.91 -29.26 22.90
C PRO A 2 -25.04 -28.63 21.80
N ARG A 3 -23.92 -28.07 22.28
CA ARG A 3 -22.79 -27.48 21.55
C ARG A 3 -22.28 -28.41 20.43
N LEU A 4 -22.25 -27.92 19.20
CA LEU A 4 -21.43 -28.45 18.11
C LEU A 4 -20.83 -27.28 17.31
N TRP A 5 -19.80 -26.66 17.90
CA TRP A 5 -18.81 -25.87 17.15
C TRP A 5 -17.46 -26.48 17.47
N HIS A 6 -17.07 -27.47 16.68
CA HIS A 6 -15.67 -27.84 16.53
C HIS A 6 -15.16 -27.09 15.31
N PRO A 7 -14.29 -26.07 15.45
CA PRO A 7 -13.44 -25.69 14.34
C PRO A 7 -12.43 -26.82 14.20
N SER A 8 -12.59 -27.62 13.14
CA SER A 8 -11.49 -28.43 12.63
C SER A 8 -10.37 -27.47 12.25
N THR A 9 -9.36 -27.42 13.11
CA THR A 9 -8.09 -26.76 12.87
C THR A 9 -7.41 -27.47 11.70
N ILE A 10 -7.83 -27.18 10.47
CA ILE A 10 -6.96 -27.38 9.32
C ILE A 10 -5.85 -26.35 9.52
N MET A 11 -4.72 -26.83 10.03
CA MET A 11 -3.44 -26.14 9.98
C MET A 11 -3.19 -25.85 8.49
N ALA A 12 -3.67 -24.70 8.02
CA ALA A 12 -3.17 -24.10 6.80
C ALA A 12 -1.72 -23.73 7.12
N ILE A 13 -0.81 -24.69 6.87
CA ILE A 13 0.60 -24.41 6.76
C ILE A 13 0.71 -23.48 5.56
N SER A 14 0.58 -22.18 5.81
CA SER A 14 0.96 -21.17 4.84
C SER A 14 2.48 -21.28 4.72
N PHE A 15 2.93 -22.08 3.75
CA PHE A 15 4.26 -21.94 3.22
C PHE A 15 4.32 -20.54 2.61
N ALA A 16 4.68 -19.55 3.42
CA ALA A 16 5.00 -18.22 2.94
C ALA A 16 6.24 -18.36 2.06
N VAL A 17 6.01 -18.57 0.77
CA VAL A 17 7.06 -18.62 -0.24
C VAL A 17 7.71 -17.23 -0.28
N ASP A 18 8.95 -17.14 0.17
CA ASP A 18 9.74 -15.92 0.10
C ASP A 18 10.14 -15.66 -1.37
N LEU A 19 9.20 -15.05 -2.09
CA LEU A 19 9.33 -14.69 -3.50
C LEU A 19 10.55 -13.81 -3.77
N GLU A 20 10.99 -13.01 -2.78
CA GLU A 20 12.18 -12.18 -2.92
C GLU A 20 13.46 -13.02 -2.93
N ARG A 21 13.59 -13.98 -2.01
CA ARG A 21 14.72 -14.93 -2.01
C ARG A 21 14.75 -15.76 -3.28
N ILE A 22 13.61 -16.30 -3.69
CA ILE A 22 13.54 -17.14 -4.91
C ILE A 22 13.86 -16.31 -6.14
N SER A 23 13.39 -15.05 -6.21
CA SER A 23 13.75 -14.15 -7.31
C SER A 23 15.23 -13.82 -7.35
N LYS A 24 15.84 -13.50 -6.20
CA LYS A 24 17.29 -13.28 -6.14
C LYS A 24 18.06 -14.55 -6.58
N ALA A 25 17.63 -15.72 -6.11
CA ALA A 25 18.24 -16.99 -6.49
C ALA A 25 18.09 -17.26 -8.00
N ALA A 26 16.91 -17.04 -8.58
CA ALA A 26 16.69 -17.22 -10.02
C ALA A 26 17.47 -16.20 -10.86
N ASN A 27 17.50 -14.93 -10.43
CA ASN A 27 18.17 -13.85 -11.15
C ASN A 27 19.69 -14.02 -11.19
N ILE A 28 20.29 -14.66 -10.18
CA ILE A 28 21.71 -15.00 -10.13
C ILE A 28 21.94 -16.38 -10.78
N GLY A 29 21.05 -17.33 -10.53
CA GLY A 29 21.14 -18.71 -11.00
C GLY A 29 21.10 -18.84 -12.52
N ILE A 30 20.27 -18.07 -13.21
CA ILE A 30 20.15 -18.12 -14.67
C ILE A 30 21.46 -17.72 -15.37
N PRO A 31 22.11 -16.57 -15.04
CA PRO A 31 23.44 -16.25 -15.55
C PRO A 31 24.51 -17.29 -15.19
N MET A 32 24.52 -17.78 -13.95
CA MET A 32 25.50 -18.80 -13.52
C MET A 32 25.35 -20.12 -14.29
N ALA A 33 24.11 -20.57 -14.49
CA ALA A 33 23.81 -21.75 -15.29
C ALA A 33 24.23 -21.54 -16.75
N THR A 34 24.00 -20.35 -17.30
CA THR A 34 24.46 -20.00 -18.66
C THR A 34 25.98 -20.13 -18.79
N ALA A 35 26.74 -19.59 -17.82
CA ALA A 35 28.19 -19.67 -17.82
C ALA A 35 28.70 -21.11 -17.63
N ALA A 36 28.07 -21.89 -16.74
CA ALA A 36 28.43 -23.28 -16.50
C ALA A 36 28.18 -24.17 -17.73
N VAL A 37 27.04 -24.00 -18.40
CA VAL A 37 26.69 -24.77 -19.61
C VAL A 37 27.59 -24.37 -20.78
N PHE A 38 27.94 -23.09 -20.91
CA PHE A 38 28.92 -22.64 -21.91
C PHE A 38 30.30 -23.27 -21.68
N LEU A 39 30.77 -23.28 -20.42
CA LEU A 39 32.04 -23.88 -20.07
C LEU A 39 32.04 -25.40 -20.29
N ALA A 40 30.94 -26.10 -19.98
CA ALA A 40 30.78 -27.53 -20.29
C ALA A 40 30.77 -27.79 -21.81
N GLY A 41 30.23 -26.86 -22.59
CA GLY A 41 30.33 -26.82 -24.05
C GLY A 41 31.77 -26.87 -24.55
N HIS A 42 32.65 -26.15 -23.87
CA HIS A 42 34.05 -26.05 -24.23
C HIS A 42 34.91 -27.21 -23.68
N LEU A 43 34.65 -27.64 -22.44
CA LEU A 43 35.49 -28.60 -21.72
C LEU A 43 35.05 -30.06 -21.85
N VAL A 44 33.75 -30.32 -22.05
CA VAL A 44 33.18 -31.68 -21.99
C VAL A 44 32.66 -32.12 -23.36
N SER A 45 31.79 -31.33 -23.98
CA SER A 45 31.18 -31.69 -25.26
C SER A 45 30.55 -30.50 -25.96
N PHE A 46 30.78 -30.38 -27.27
CA PHE A 46 30.22 -29.31 -28.09
C PHE A 46 28.68 -29.21 -27.99
N TYR A 47 27.98 -30.32 -27.77
CA TYR A 47 26.51 -30.35 -27.71
C TYR A 47 25.90 -29.47 -26.60
N PHE A 48 26.63 -29.14 -25.54
CA PHE A 48 26.13 -28.22 -24.52
C PHE A 48 25.95 -26.77 -25.05
N HIS A 49 26.56 -26.40 -26.18
CA HIS A 49 26.32 -25.10 -26.81
C HIS A 49 24.86 -24.93 -27.28
N PHE A 50 24.16 -26.02 -27.62
CA PHE A 50 22.72 -25.95 -27.96
C PHE A 50 21.87 -25.45 -26.78
N LEU A 51 22.26 -25.76 -25.54
CA LEU A 51 21.61 -25.26 -24.33
C LEU A 51 22.09 -23.87 -23.92
N THR A 52 23.28 -23.46 -24.38
CA THR A 52 23.83 -22.13 -24.08
C THR A 52 23.01 -21.02 -24.75
N VAL A 53 22.62 -21.19 -26.01
CA VAL A 53 21.86 -20.18 -26.77
C VAL A 53 20.54 -19.78 -26.07
N PRO A 54 19.64 -20.71 -25.69
CA PRO A 54 18.40 -20.34 -25.01
C PRO A 54 18.66 -19.75 -23.61
N LEU A 55 19.66 -20.24 -22.86
CA LEU A 55 20.02 -19.69 -21.56
C LEU A 55 20.59 -18.27 -21.65
N LEU A 56 21.35 -17.98 -22.71
CA LEU A 56 21.86 -16.64 -23.00
C LEU A 56 20.70 -15.68 -23.31
N MET A 57 19.72 -16.11 -24.13
CA MET A 57 18.50 -15.33 -24.38
C MET A 57 17.71 -15.09 -23.10
N LEU A 58 17.57 -16.11 -22.26
CA LEU A 58 16.88 -16.01 -20.97
C LEU A 58 17.58 -15.01 -20.03
N THR A 59 18.91 -15.06 -20.00
CA THR A 59 19.75 -14.10 -19.25
C THR A 59 19.56 -12.68 -19.77
N GLY A 60 19.63 -12.49 -21.09
CA GLY A 60 19.41 -11.20 -21.74
C GLY A 60 18.02 -10.63 -21.45
N LEU A 61 16.98 -11.46 -21.54
CA LEU A 61 15.61 -11.08 -21.22
C LEU A 61 15.44 -10.73 -19.74
N ASN A 62 16.05 -11.50 -18.83
CA ASN A 62 16.01 -11.21 -17.40
C ASN A 62 16.70 -9.87 -17.08
N LEU A 63 17.85 -9.60 -17.69
CA LEU A 63 18.54 -8.31 -17.57
C LEU A 63 17.72 -7.16 -18.14
N TYR A 64 17.04 -7.38 -19.28
CA TYR A 64 16.11 -6.39 -19.84
C TYR A 64 14.97 -6.08 -18.88
N TYR A 65 14.38 -7.07 -18.21
CA TYR A 65 13.34 -6.83 -17.21
C TYR A 65 13.86 -6.08 -15.98
N LEU A 66 15.03 -6.44 -15.47
CA LEU A 66 15.60 -5.82 -14.27
C LEU A 66 16.14 -4.41 -14.52
N ARG A 67 16.62 -4.09 -15.73
CA ARG A 67 17.31 -2.82 -16.00
C ARG A 67 16.67 -1.96 -17.09
N GLY A 68 16.03 -2.57 -18.09
CA GLY A 68 15.44 -1.88 -19.24
C GLY A 68 13.99 -1.48 -19.03
N GLN A 69 13.14 -2.41 -18.58
CA GLN A 69 11.71 -2.18 -18.44
C GLN A 69 11.35 -1.56 -17.07
N ARG A 70 11.06 -0.26 -17.04
CA ARG A 70 10.69 0.46 -15.80
C ARG A 70 9.18 0.63 -15.58
N THR A 71 8.35 0.28 -16.56
CA THR A 71 6.90 0.53 -16.49
C THR A 71 6.16 -0.47 -15.59
N HIS A 72 6.65 -1.72 -15.52
CA HIS A 72 6.03 -2.80 -14.76
C HIS A 72 6.81 -3.08 -13.48
N ALA A 73 6.32 -2.56 -12.35
CA ALA A 73 7.02 -2.66 -11.06
C ALA A 73 7.36 -4.11 -10.66
N LEU A 74 6.50 -5.08 -10.96
CA LEU A 74 6.77 -6.50 -10.67
C LEU A 74 7.92 -7.06 -11.51
N LEU A 75 7.95 -6.78 -12.83
CA LEU A 75 9.03 -7.23 -13.71
C LEU A 75 10.36 -6.54 -13.36
N ALA A 76 10.31 -5.26 -13.01
CA ALA A 76 11.48 -4.50 -12.60
C ALA A 76 12.10 -5.01 -11.29
N ASN A 77 11.26 -5.47 -10.34
CA ASN A 77 11.72 -5.94 -9.03
C ASN A 77 12.07 -7.43 -9.00
N PHE A 78 11.30 -8.27 -9.71
CA PHE A 78 11.42 -9.73 -9.63
C PHE A 78 11.94 -10.41 -10.91
N GLY A 79 12.19 -9.64 -11.98
CA GLY A 79 12.72 -10.14 -13.24
C GLY A 79 11.80 -11.17 -13.89
N ILE A 80 12.38 -12.24 -14.40
CA ILE A 80 11.64 -13.28 -15.13
C ILE A 80 10.67 -14.07 -14.27
N LEU A 81 10.86 -14.15 -12.95
CA LEU A 81 9.89 -14.82 -12.07
C LEU A 81 8.55 -14.09 -12.01
N ALA A 82 8.51 -12.79 -12.26
CA ALA A 82 7.24 -12.09 -12.39
C ALA A 82 6.44 -12.55 -13.63
N GLN A 83 7.09 -13.08 -14.69
CA GLN A 83 6.37 -13.70 -15.80
C GLN A 83 5.68 -15.00 -15.40
N MET A 84 6.30 -15.81 -14.54
CA MET A 84 5.66 -17.02 -14.01
C MET A 84 4.38 -16.68 -13.25
N ARG A 85 4.39 -15.58 -12.47
CA ARG A 85 3.18 -15.08 -11.83
C ARG A 85 2.09 -14.75 -12.86
N TYR A 86 2.41 -14.01 -13.92
CA TYR A 86 1.42 -13.66 -14.95
C TYR A 86 0.90 -14.88 -15.70
N LEU A 87 1.75 -15.87 -15.96
CA LEU A 87 1.35 -17.14 -16.55
C LEU A 87 0.38 -17.90 -15.62
N PHE A 88 0.68 -18.03 -14.33
CA PHE A 88 -0.27 -18.64 -13.40
C PHE A 88 -1.52 -17.80 -13.20
N GLU A 89 -1.40 -16.47 -13.31
CA GLU A 89 -2.55 -15.58 -13.27
C GLU A 89 -3.49 -15.80 -14.46
N SER A 90 -2.95 -16.08 -15.65
CA SER A 90 -3.71 -16.31 -16.88
C SER A 90 -4.35 -17.69 -16.96
N ILE A 91 -3.70 -18.74 -16.42
CA ILE A 91 -4.25 -20.12 -16.34
C ILE A 91 -5.12 -20.29 -15.08
N GLY A 92 -5.07 -19.32 -14.18
CA GLY A 92 -5.79 -19.33 -12.92
C GLY A 92 -7.31 -19.52 -13.08
N PRO A 93 -8.02 -18.80 -13.97
CA PRO A 93 -9.45 -18.96 -14.16
C PRO A 93 -9.87 -20.40 -14.47
N GLU A 94 -9.13 -21.08 -15.34
CA GLU A 94 -9.36 -22.47 -15.73
C GLU A 94 -9.13 -23.41 -14.54
N PHE A 95 -8.02 -23.22 -13.79
CA PHE A 95 -7.78 -24.02 -12.59
C PHE A 95 -8.86 -23.84 -11.53
N ARG A 96 -9.40 -22.63 -11.35
CA ARG A 96 -10.48 -22.37 -10.38
C ARG A 96 -11.80 -22.98 -10.82
N GLN A 97 -12.14 -22.93 -12.11
CA GLN A 97 -13.35 -23.58 -12.63
C GLN A 97 -13.42 -25.09 -12.28
N TYR A 98 -12.26 -25.76 -12.18
CA TYR A 98 -12.20 -27.20 -11.93
C TYR A 98 -11.73 -27.61 -10.52
N PHE A 99 -10.94 -26.80 -9.83
CA PHE A 99 -10.25 -27.23 -8.59
C PHE A 99 -10.38 -26.29 -7.38
N PHE A 100 -10.82 -25.04 -7.52
CA PHE A 100 -10.78 -24.07 -6.41
C PHE A 100 -11.99 -23.10 -6.39
N LEU A 101 -12.27 -22.55 -5.22
CA LEU A 101 -13.39 -21.64 -4.93
C LEU A 101 -13.37 -20.31 -5.72
N SER A 102 -14.50 -19.59 -5.70
CA SER A 102 -14.86 -18.50 -6.63
C SER A 102 -14.06 -17.19 -6.46
N ASP A 103 -13.94 -16.37 -7.53
CA ASP A 103 -13.15 -15.11 -7.56
C ASP A 103 -13.63 -14.03 -6.56
N VAL A 104 -14.80 -14.23 -5.94
CA VAL A 104 -15.48 -13.30 -5.02
C VAL A 104 -15.30 -13.66 -3.54
N GLU A 105 -14.65 -14.78 -3.22
CA GLU A 105 -14.53 -15.25 -1.84
C GLU A 105 -13.39 -14.62 -1.04
N GLU A 106 -12.42 -13.98 -1.71
CA GLU A 106 -11.34 -13.26 -1.04
C GLU A 106 -11.88 -12.03 -0.29
N LYS A 107 -11.56 -11.92 1.00
CA LYS A 107 -11.85 -10.76 1.86
C LYS A 107 -10.56 -10.03 2.23
N PRO A 108 -10.57 -8.71 2.45
CA PRO A 108 -11.72 -7.79 2.35
C PRO A 108 -12.02 -7.32 0.93
N PHE A 109 -11.06 -7.43 0.00
CA PHE A 109 -11.24 -7.10 -1.41
C PHE A 109 -11.02 -8.34 -2.27
N ASN A 110 -11.98 -8.61 -3.14
CA ASN A 110 -11.93 -9.77 -3.99
C ASN A 110 -11.03 -9.55 -5.23
N ARG A 111 -10.83 -10.60 -6.04
CA ARG A 111 -9.95 -10.51 -7.20
C ARG A 111 -10.51 -9.60 -8.28
N VAL A 112 -11.83 -9.59 -8.48
CA VAL A 112 -12.51 -8.73 -9.47
C VAL A 112 -12.27 -7.25 -9.12
N GLU A 113 -12.48 -6.87 -7.86
CA GLU A 113 -12.25 -5.50 -7.36
C GLU A 113 -10.79 -5.07 -7.54
N ARG A 114 -9.84 -5.92 -7.16
CA ARG A 114 -8.40 -5.63 -7.35
C ARG A 114 -8.05 -5.48 -8.84
N ALA A 115 -8.56 -6.36 -9.69
CA ALA A 115 -8.32 -6.30 -11.13
C ALA A 115 -8.89 -5.00 -11.74
N GLU A 116 -10.08 -4.59 -11.32
CA GLU A 116 -10.69 -3.33 -11.73
C GLU A 116 -9.82 -2.13 -11.33
N VAL A 117 -9.37 -2.08 -10.08
CA VAL A 117 -8.45 -1.03 -9.59
C VAL A 117 -7.16 -0.99 -10.43
N TYR A 118 -6.55 -2.15 -10.71
CA TYR A 118 -5.33 -2.21 -11.52
C TYR A 118 -5.54 -1.79 -12.97
N ARG A 119 -6.68 -2.12 -13.59
CA ARG A 119 -7.01 -1.68 -14.95
C ARG A 119 -7.16 -0.17 -15.01
N LYS A 120 -7.96 0.42 -14.10
CA LYS A 120 -8.14 1.87 -13.98
C LYS A 120 -6.81 2.59 -13.74
N ALA A 121 -5.96 2.05 -12.86
CA ALA A 121 -4.62 2.61 -12.60
C ALA A 121 -3.70 2.58 -13.82
N LYS A 122 -3.89 1.63 -14.74
CA LYS A 122 -3.17 1.55 -16.02
C LYS A 122 -3.85 2.33 -17.15
N ASN A 123 -4.90 3.11 -16.85
CA ASN A 123 -5.74 3.80 -17.84
C ASN A 123 -6.30 2.84 -18.91
N VAL A 124 -6.53 1.59 -18.54
CA VAL A 124 -7.20 0.59 -19.38
C VAL A 124 -8.67 0.63 -19.02
N ASP A 125 -9.54 0.58 -20.04
CA ASP A 125 -10.98 0.55 -19.81
C ASP A 125 -11.33 -0.57 -18.84
N ALA A 126 -12.06 -0.23 -17.78
CA ALA A 126 -12.50 -1.12 -16.74
C ALA A 126 -14.00 -1.41 -16.83
N SER A 127 -14.65 -0.97 -17.92
CA SER A 127 -16.04 -1.32 -18.18
C SER A 127 -16.18 -2.84 -18.29
N SER A 128 -16.90 -3.43 -17.35
CA SER A 128 -17.32 -4.82 -17.39
C SER A 128 -18.84 -4.80 -17.28
N SER A 129 -19.51 -5.06 -18.40
CA SER A 129 -20.96 -5.11 -18.48
C SER A 129 -21.41 -6.50 -18.04
N PHE A 130 -21.63 -6.70 -16.75
CA PHE A 130 -22.28 -7.90 -16.22
C PHE A 130 -23.29 -7.53 -15.14
N GLY A 131 -24.33 -8.35 -14.99
CA GLY A 131 -25.28 -8.22 -13.88
C GLY A 131 -24.58 -8.42 -12.53
N SER A 132 -25.23 -8.04 -11.43
CA SER A 132 -24.64 -8.23 -10.11
C SER A 132 -24.36 -9.71 -9.85
N GLN A 133 -23.09 -10.03 -9.60
CA GLN A 133 -22.67 -11.34 -9.09
C GLN A 133 -22.75 -11.39 -7.56
N LEU A 134 -22.99 -10.24 -6.91
CA LEU A 134 -23.20 -10.13 -5.48
C LEU A 134 -24.67 -10.41 -5.13
N LEU A 135 -24.87 -11.25 -4.12
CA LEU A 135 -26.17 -11.46 -3.49
C LEU A 135 -26.43 -10.28 -2.56
N PHE A 136 -27.36 -9.39 -2.93
CA PHE A 136 -27.76 -8.26 -2.10
C PHE A 136 -28.90 -8.66 -1.15
N ASP A 137 -28.55 -9.39 -0.08
CA ASP A 137 -29.49 -10.04 0.84
C ASP A 137 -30.03 -9.13 1.97
N GLY A 138 -29.68 -7.84 1.97
CA GLY A 138 -30.46 -6.80 2.63
C GLY A 138 -29.71 -5.91 3.61
N SER A 139 -28.45 -6.23 3.94
CA SER A 139 -27.64 -5.39 4.84
C SER A 139 -26.92 -4.24 4.13
N GLU A 140 -27.07 -4.10 2.81
CA GLU A 140 -26.36 -3.11 2.02
C GLU A 140 -27.13 -1.80 1.85
N PHE A 141 -26.40 -0.68 1.85
CA PHE A 141 -26.93 0.61 1.42
C PHE A 141 -27.10 0.61 -0.11
N LYS A 142 -28.34 0.77 -0.57
CA LYS A 142 -28.68 0.84 -2.00
C LYS A 142 -28.88 2.30 -2.40
N LEU A 143 -28.01 2.81 -3.27
CA LEU A 143 -28.20 4.12 -3.90
C LEU A 143 -29.16 3.96 -5.08
N LEU A 144 -30.37 4.50 -4.93
CA LEU A 144 -31.37 4.49 -6.00
C LEU A 144 -31.10 5.61 -7.00
N HIS A 145 -31.31 5.33 -8.28
CA HIS A 145 -31.22 6.35 -9.32
C HIS A 145 -32.38 7.35 -9.19
N SER A 146 -32.11 8.64 -9.43
CA SER A 146 -33.17 9.63 -9.59
C SER A 146 -33.87 9.42 -10.93
N MET A 147 -35.21 9.42 -10.96
CA MET A 147 -35.95 9.37 -12.24
C MET A 147 -35.70 10.60 -13.12
N PHE A 148 -35.23 11.70 -12.52
CA PHE A 148 -34.90 12.94 -13.20
C PHE A 148 -33.45 13.31 -12.87
N PRO A 149 -32.47 12.84 -13.65
CA PRO A 149 -31.07 13.14 -13.40
C PRO A 149 -30.79 14.63 -13.59
N VAL A 150 -30.04 15.20 -12.66
CA VAL A 150 -29.62 16.60 -12.69
C VAL A 150 -28.48 16.78 -13.68
N SER A 151 -28.49 17.87 -14.45
CA SER A 151 -27.41 18.15 -15.41
C SER A 151 -26.09 18.45 -14.68
N LYS A 152 -24.95 18.20 -15.34
CA LYS A 152 -23.62 18.47 -14.73
C LYS A 152 -23.44 19.94 -14.35
N SER A 153 -24.07 20.86 -15.07
CA SER A 153 -24.06 22.31 -14.80
C SER A 153 -24.82 22.69 -13.53
N GLU A 154 -25.81 21.89 -13.14
CA GLU A 154 -26.64 22.12 -11.95
C GLU A 154 -26.09 21.40 -10.71
N LEU A 155 -25.06 20.57 -10.86
CA LEU A 155 -24.42 19.89 -9.74
C LEU A 155 -23.72 20.90 -8.82
N ARG A 156 -24.29 21.10 -7.64
CA ARG A 156 -23.65 21.84 -6.56
C ARG A 156 -22.61 20.94 -5.89
N LYS A 157 -21.35 21.35 -5.90
CA LYS A 157 -20.33 20.70 -5.08
C LYS A 157 -20.65 21.02 -3.61
N PRO A 158 -20.74 20.01 -2.73
CA PRO A 158 -20.92 20.30 -1.31
C PRO A 158 -19.71 21.12 -0.83
N PRO A 159 -19.91 22.29 -0.20
CA PRO A 159 -18.81 22.99 0.44
C PRO A 159 -18.41 22.16 1.66
N ILE A 160 -17.19 21.63 1.64
CA ILE A 160 -16.63 20.90 2.78
C ILE A 160 -15.54 21.81 3.32
N ILE A 161 -15.94 22.62 4.30
CA ILE A 161 -15.07 23.60 4.93
C ILE A 161 -14.87 23.11 6.36
N VAL A 162 -13.60 22.92 6.75
CA VAL A 162 -13.24 22.43 8.08
C VAL A 162 -12.64 23.59 8.87
N GLY A 163 -13.27 23.92 10.01
CA GLY A 163 -12.79 24.95 10.93
C GLY A 163 -13.52 26.30 10.83
N GLU A 164 -14.31 26.52 9.77
CA GLU A 164 -15.11 27.74 9.62
C GLU A 164 -16.11 27.90 10.77
N GLU A 165 -16.76 26.80 11.20
CA GLU A 165 -17.70 26.82 12.32
C GLU A 165 -17.04 27.14 13.68
N ARG A 166 -15.70 27.12 13.74
CA ARG A 166 -14.91 27.46 14.92
C ARG A 166 -14.29 28.85 14.85
N GLY A 167 -14.58 29.63 13.79
CA GLY A 167 -14.01 30.96 13.59
C GLY A 167 -12.51 30.95 13.30
N ILE A 168 -12.02 29.89 12.65
CA ILE A 168 -10.60 29.78 12.26
C ILE A 168 -10.39 30.57 10.96
N ASP A 169 -9.53 31.59 10.99
CA ASP A 169 -9.24 32.47 9.85
C ASP A 169 -8.71 31.74 8.61
N ASN A 170 -7.99 30.62 8.82
CA ASN A 170 -7.42 29.78 7.78
C ASN A 170 -8.15 28.43 7.64
N ALA A 171 -9.49 28.44 7.69
CA ALA A 171 -10.30 27.24 7.48
C ALA A 171 -9.93 26.50 6.19
N TYR A 172 -9.95 25.17 6.23
CA TYR A 172 -9.56 24.36 5.09
C TYR A 172 -10.75 24.03 4.20
N HIS A 173 -10.69 24.47 2.94
CA HIS A 173 -11.70 24.18 1.92
C HIS A 173 -11.32 22.92 1.14
N MET A 174 -11.97 21.80 1.46
CA MET A 174 -11.77 20.55 0.73
C MET A 174 -12.48 20.60 -0.62
N ALA A 175 -11.73 20.32 -1.70
CA ALA A 175 -12.30 20.32 -3.04
C ALA A 175 -13.24 19.13 -3.33
N LYS A 176 -13.12 18.03 -2.58
CA LYS A 176 -13.89 16.78 -2.74
C LYS A 176 -14.12 16.11 -1.37
N PRO A 177 -15.22 15.34 -1.19
CA PRO A 177 -15.52 14.54 0.01
C PRO A 177 -14.67 13.27 0.13
N LEU A 178 -13.44 13.29 -0.36
CA LEU A 178 -12.57 12.12 -0.42
C LEU A 178 -11.17 12.53 0.04
N MET A 179 -10.51 11.64 0.76
CA MET A 179 -9.11 11.79 1.17
C MET A 179 -8.42 10.41 1.17
N ILE A 180 -7.10 10.42 1.09
CA ILE A 180 -6.31 9.21 1.34
C ILE A 180 -6.17 9.06 2.86
N SER A 181 -6.67 7.95 3.39
CA SER A 181 -6.66 7.67 4.82
C SER A 181 -5.25 7.43 5.38
N ALA A 182 -5.16 7.56 6.70
CA ALA A 182 -3.92 7.54 7.45
C ALA A 182 -3.17 6.20 7.33
N MET A 183 -1.95 6.23 6.80
CA MET A 183 -1.00 5.12 6.86
C MET A 183 0.42 5.64 7.08
N SER A 184 1.10 5.13 8.11
CA SER A 184 2.40 5.64 8.52
C SER A 184 3.53 5.29 7.54
N PHE A 185 4.46 6.23 7.35
CA PHE A 185 5.76 5.91 6.80
C PHE A 185 6.49 4.92 7.73
N GLY A 186 6.92 3.78 7.19
CA GLY A 186 7.39 2.61 7.94
C GLY A 186 6.41 1.43 7.88
N ALA A 187 5.11 1.69 7.71
CA ALA A 187 4.17 0.70 7.18
C ALA A 187 4.16 0.73 5.63
N LEU A 188 4.23 1.95 5.07
CA LEU A 188 4.48 2.17 3.65
C LEU A 188 5.95 2.56 3.41
N GLY A 189 6.49 2.13 2.27
CA GLY A 189 7.79 2.58 1.77
C GLY A 189 7.73 3.95 1.09
N GLU A 190 8.90 4.57 0.89
CA GLU A 190 9.09 5.88 0.25
C GLU A 190 8.33 6.01 -1.09
N ASN A 191 8.45 5.00 -1.95
CA ASN A 191 7.83 5.01 -3.28
C ASN A 191 6.29 5.02 -3.19
N ALA A 192 5.72 4.27 -2.24
CA ALA A 192 4.28 4.22 -2.04
C ALA A 192 3.74 5.55 -1.52
N VAL A 193 4.37 6.13 -0.49
CA VAL A 193 3.99 7.45 0.04
C VAL A 193 4.11 8.53 -1.03
N SER A 194 5.22 8.55 -1.77
CA SER A 194 5.44 9.54 -2.84
C SER A 194 4.46 9.40 -4.00
N ALA A 195 3.99 8.17 -4.29
CA ALA A 195 2.99 7.93 -5.34
C ALA A 195 1.60 8.36 -4.88
N LEU A 196 1.21 8.04 -3.63
CA LEU A 196 -0.05 8.47 -3.03
C LEU A 196 -0.14 10.00 -2.95
N ALA A 197 0.93 10.68 -2.50
CA ALA A 197 0.96 12.14 -2.43
C ALA A 197 0.78 12.79 -3.81
N ARG A 198 1.45 12.27 -4.84
CA ARG A 198 1.27 12.73 -6.23
C ARG A 198 -0.14 12.48 -6.74
N GLY A 199 -0.69 11.28 -6.48
CA GLY A 199 -2.07 10.95 -6.83
C GLY A 199 -3.09 11.85 -6.14
N ALA A 200 -2.88 12.16 -4.86
CA ALA A 200 -3.71 13.08 -4.09
C ALA A 200 -3.71 14.48 -4.70
N LYS A 201 -2.53 15.00 -5.09
CA LYS A 201 -2.42 16.30 -5.77
C LYS A 201 -3.17 16.32 -7.10
N LEU A 202 -2.97 15.30 -7.93
CA LEU A 202 -3.65 15.18 -9.23
C LEU A 202 -5.18 15.08 -9.07
N ALA A 203 -5.63 14.35 -8.05
CA ALA A 203 -7.05 14.22 -7.74
C ALA A 203 -7.63 15.44 -6.99
N ASN A 204 -6.80 16.38 -6.56
CA ASN A 204 -7.15 17.51 -5.71
C ASN A 204 -7.87 17.07 -4.43
N ILE A 205 -7.25 16.14 -3.70
CA ILE A 205 -7.72 15.61 -2.41
C ILE A 205 -6.60 15.67 -1.37
N ALA A 206 -6.96 15.69 -0.09
CA ALA A 206 -6.00 15.63 1.00
C ALA A 206 -5.47 14.20 1.22
N MET A 207 -4.26 14.11 1.76
CA MET A 207 -3.65 12.86 2.22
C MET A 207 -3.29 12.94 3.70
N ASN A 208 -3.66 11.92 4.47
CA ASN A 208 -3.30 11.83 5.87
C ASN A 208 -1.97 11.07 6.05
N THR A 209 -1.06 11.61 6.86
CA THR A 209 0.32 11.11 7.02
C THR A 209 0.42 9.83 7.85
N GLY A 210 -0.62 9.51 8.61
CA GLY A 210 -0.54 8.52 9.68
C GLY A 210 0.34 8.95 10.84
N GLU A 211 0.40 8.11 11.87
CA GLU A 211 1.18 8.37 13.10
C GLU A 211 2.70 8.35 12.89
N GLY A 212 3.20 8.14 11.67
CA GLY A 212 4.62 7.89 11.41
C GLY A 212 5.56 9.10 11.52
N GLY A 213 5.03 10.27 11.89
CA GLY A 213 5.69 11.56 11.76
C GLY A 213 5.43 12.22 10.40
N PHE A 214 6.25 13.21 10.04
CA PHE A 214 6.05 14.06 8.86
C PHE A 214 7.25 14.02 7.88
N PRO A 215 7.49 12.88 7.18
CA PRO A 215 8.67 12.76 6.34
C PRO A 215 8.53 13.53 5.03
N LYS A 216 9.67 13.97 4.49
CA LYS A 216 9.82 14.68 3.20
C LYS A 216 9.08 14.00 2.03
N TYR A 217 8.84 12.70 2.11
CA TYR A 217 8.15 11.92 1.07
C TYR A 217 6.70 12.34 0.85
N HIS A 218 5.99 12.82 1.89
CA HIS A 218 4.64 13.38 1.73
C HIS A 218 4.66 14.70 0.97
N LEU A 219 5.72 15.49 1.14
CA LEU A 219 5.90 16.80 0.50
C LEU A 219 6.23 16.69 -0.99
N ARG A 220 6.84 15.57 -1.44
CA ARG A 220 7.21 15.36 -2.85
C ARG A 220 6.03 15.42 -3.83
N GLY A 221 4.81 15.19 -3.35
CA GLY A 221 3.59 15.30 -4.17
C GLY A 221 2.98 16.70 -4.19
N GLY A 222 3.32 17.57 -3.24
CA GLY A 222 2.73 18.91 -3.10
C GLY A 222 1.22 18.93 -2.86
N CYS A 223 0.65 17.82 -2.38
CA CYS A 223 -0.76 17.71 -1.98
C CYS A 223 -1.01 18.39 -0.63
N ASP A 224 -2.28 18.62 -0.33
CA ASP A 224 -2.70 19.02 1.01
C ASP A 224 -2.58 17.83 1.96
N LEU A 225 -2.08 18.09 3.17
CA LEU A 225 -1.76 17.08 4.16
C LEU A 225 -2.58 17.26 5.43
N ILE A 226 -2.96 16.12 6.00
CA ILE A 226 -3.53 16.02 7.34
C ILE A 226 -2.49 15.32 8.19
N PHE A 227 -1.88 16.04 9.13
CA PHE A 227 -0.92 15.45 10.05
C PHE A 227 -1.66 14.68 11.14
N GLN A 228 -1.45 13.36 11.22
CA GLN A 228 -2.07 12.56 12.27
C GLN A 228 -1.15 12.45 13.50
N MET A 229 -1.60 13.02 14.60
CA MET A 229 -0.94 12.95 15.90
C MET A 229 -1.49 11.77 16.70
N GLY A 230 -0.69 10.69 16.78
CA GLY A 230 -0.94 9.55 17.67
C GLY A 230 -0.46 9.79 19.10
N THR A 231 -0.69 8.83 19.99
CA THR A 231 -0.38 8.95 21.44
C THR A 231 1.11 9.11 21.75
N ALA A 232 2.01 8.59 20.90
CA ALA A 232 3.45 8.73 21.03
C ALA A 232 4.01 10.06 20.50
N LYS A 233 3.15 10.94 19.95
CA LYS A 233 3.52 12.28 19.46
C LYS A 233 4.67 12.29 18.44
N PHE A 234 4.81 11.22 17.63
CA PHE A 234 5.91 11.10 16.66
C PHE A 234 5.98 12.31 15.73
N GLY A 235 7.18 12.88 15.60
CA GLY A 235 7.45 14.11 14.83
C GLY A 235 7.25 15.41 15.61
N VAL A 236 6.48 15.41 16.71
CA VAL A 236 6.18 16.60 17.52
C VAL A 236 6.38 16.37 19.02
N ARG A 237 7.25 15.42 19.38
CA ARG A 237 7.55 15.04 20.77
C ARG A 237 8.84 15.66 21.29
N ASN A 238 8.88 15.78 22.61
CA ASN A 238 10.09 15.90 23.42
C ASN A 238 10.81 14.55 23.55
N HIS A 239 12.05 14.59 24.05
CA HIS A 239 12.82 13.37 24.33
C HIS A 239 12.13 12.48 25.38
N ASP A 240 11.40 13.06 26.33
CA ASP A 240 10.62 12.36 27.37
C ASP A 240 9.25 11.84 26.90
N ALA A 241 8.96 11.90 25.60
CA ALA A 241 7.68 11.51 24.97
C ALA A 241 6.50 12.47 25.15
N THR A 242 6.66 13.57 25.88
CA THR A 242 5.61 14.59 26.00
C THR A 242 5.45 15.39 24.70
N LEU A 243 4.31 16.06 24.53
CA LEU A 243 4.10 16.97 23.41
C LEU A 243 5.09 18.15 23.46
N ASN A 244 5.68 18.48 22.32
CA ASN A 244 6.46 19.69 22.13
C ASN A 244 5.65 20.69 21.30
N ASP A 245 5.15 21.74 21.96
CA ASP A 245 4.30 22.75 21.33
C ASP A 245 5.02 23.55 20.24
N ASP A 246 6.32 23.78 20.38
CA ASP A 246 7.10 24.53 19.39
C ASP A 246 7.27 23.74 18.09
N LYS A 247 7.58 22.44 18.19
CA LYS A 247 7.61 21.54 17.03
C LYS A 247 6.24 21.39 16.39
N LEU A 248 5.17 21.31 17.19
CA LEU A 248 3.82 21.26 16.66
C LEU A 248 3.47 22.55 15.91
N ARG A 249 3.85 23.72 16.44
CA ARG A 249 3.63 25.02 15.81
C ARG A 249 4.43 25.16 14.50
N GLU A 250 5.69 24.74 14.50
CA GLU A 250 6.53 24.72 13.30
C GLU A 250 5.93 23.82 12.21
N LEU A 251 5.50 22.62 12.57
CA LEU A 251 4.85 21.69 11.65
C LEU A 251 3.52 22.25 11.12
N ALA A 252 2.70 22.84 11.99
CA ALA A 252 1.41 23.42 11.63
C ALA A 252 1.55 24.65 10.70
N ALA A 253 2.67 25.38 10.79
CA ALA A 253 2.96 26.51 9.93
C ALA A 253 3.40 26.10 8.51
N HIS A 254 3.67 24.81 8.27
CA HIS A 254 4.07 24.32 6.96
C HIS A 254 2.91 24.45 5.94
N GLU A 255 3.18 25.03 4.77
CA GLU A 255 2.13 25.39 3.79
C GLU A 255 1.22 24.21 3.36
N ASN A 256 1.77 23.00 3.26
CA ASN A 256 1.02 21.79 2.91
C ASN A 256 0.18 21.21 4.05
N VAL A 257 0.44 21.54 5.32
CA VAL A 257 -0.32 21.02 6.44
C VAL A 257 -1.59 21.86 6.60
N LYS A 258 -2.75 21.24 6.32
CA LYS A 258 -4.04 21.93 6.35
C LYS A 258 -4.85 21.61 7.59
N MET A 259 -4.61 20.44 8.18
CA MET A 259 -5.31 19.97 9.37
C MET A 259 -4.39 19.11 10.23
N ILE A 260 -4.68 19.08 11.53
CA ILE A 260 -4.08 18.14 12.49
C ILE A 260 -5.19 17.21 12.97
N GLU A 261 -5.01 15.92 12.78
CA GLU A 261 -5.92 14.88 13.26
C GLU A 261 -5.37 14.28 14.55
N ILE A 262 -6.10 14.44 15.66
CA ILE A 262 -5.75 13.82 16.94
C ILE A 262 -6.36 12.42 16.96
N LYS A 263 -5.51 11.40 16.88
CA LYS A 263 -5.96 10.01 16.86
C LYS A 263 -6.05 9.45 18.27
N PHE A 264 -7.28 9.26 18.76
CA PHE A 264 -7.53 8.65 20.08
C PHE A 264 -7.42 7.13 20.08
N SER A 265 -7.78 6.46 18.98
CA SER A 265 -7.80 5.01 18.89
C SER A 265 -7.73 4.54 17.43
N GLN A 266 -7.41 3.27 17.22
CA GLN A 266 -7.52 2.61 15.91
C GLN A 266 -8.52 1.46 15.98
N GLY A 267 -9.43 1.38 15.00
CA GLY A 267 -10.44 0.31 14.94
C GLY A 267 -9.83 -1.10 14.91
N ALA A 268 -8.62 -1.26 14.36
CA ALA A 268 -7.94 -2.55 14.32
C ALA A 268 -7.48 -3.05 15.71
N LYS A 269 -7.20 -2.14 16.66
CA LYS A 269 -6.63 -2.46 17.98
C LYS A 269 -7.06 -1.39 19.00
N PRO A 270 -8.35 -1.33 19.38
CA PRO A 270 -8.82 -0.36 20.36
C PRO A 270 -8.16 -0.60 21.72
N GLY A 271 -7.81 0.49 22.42
CA GLY A 271 -7.27 0.44 23.78
C GLY A 271 -5.79 0.04 23.90
N LYS A 272 -5.07 -0.14 22.79
CA LYS A 272 -3.62 -0.38 22.79
C LYS A 272 -2.90 0.70 21.99
N GLY A 273 -1.76 1.15 22.51
CA GLY A 273 -0.84 1.96 21.71
C GLY A 273 -0.13 1.12 20.64
N GLY A 274 0.38 1.79 19.61
CA GLY A 274 1.25 1.18 18.61
C GLY A 274 2.55 0.63 19.21
N LEU A 275 3.16 -0.32 18.51
CA LEU A 275 4.52 -0.80 18.76
C LEU A 275 5.34 -0.54 17.50
N LEU A 276 6.46 0.15 17.63
CA LEU A 276 7.48 0.27 16.61
C LEU A 276 8.69 -0.58 17.05
N PRO A 277 8.88 -1.78 16.46
CA PRO A 277 10.03 -2.63 16.77
C PRO A 277 11.34 -1.98 16.37
N LYS A 278 12.39 -2.14 17.19
CA LYS A 278 13.73 -1.59 16.99
C LYS A 278 14.33 -1.96 15.63
N GLU A 279 14.01 -3.13 15.08
CA GLU A 279 14.53 -3.60 13.79
C GLU A 279 14.02 -2.75 12.62
N LYS A 280 12.91 -2.04 12.81
CA LYS A 280 12.36 -1.10 11.82
C LYS A 280 12.85 0.32 12.02
N ILE A 281 13.59 0.62 13.09
CA ILE A 281 14.08 1.97 13.40
C ILE A 281 15.40 2.18 12.66
N THR A 282 15.29 2.76 11.47
CA THR A 282 16.45 3.32 10.76
C THR A 282 16.83 4.67 11.37
N LYS A 283 18.04 5.15 11.07
CA LYS A 283 18.48 6.50 11.48
C LYS A 283 17.48 7.58 11.05
N GLU A 284 16.95 7.47 9.83
CA GLU A 284 15.92 8.38 9.32
C GLU A 284 14.63 8.30 10.15
N ILE A 285 14.17 7.11 10.52
CA ILE A 285 12.96 6.94 11.34
C ILE A 285 13.17 7.49 12.75
N ALA A 286 14.36 7.28 13.34
CA ALA A 286 14.70 7.81 14.65
C ALA A 286 14.66 9.35 14.68
N GLU A 287 15.33 9.99 13.71
CA GLU A 287 15.33 11.45 13.56
C GLU A 287 13.92 11.99 13.30
N LEU A 288 13.20 11.39 12.36
CA LEU A 288 11.86 11.80 11.98
C LEU A 288 10.85 11.70 13.13
N ARG A 289 10.92 10.63 13.91
CA ARG A 289 9.95 10.36 14.97
C ARG A 289 10.37 10.92 16.32
N GLY A 290 11.62 11.33 16.49
CA GLY A 290 12.18 11.78 17.76
C GLY A 290 12.33 10.63 18.76
N VAL A 291 12.84 9.48 18.31
CA VAL A 291 12.99 8.26 19.13
C VAL A 291 14.43 7.76 19.14
N PRO A 292 14.90 7.09 20.22
CA PRO A 292 16.24 6.52 20.26
C PRO A 292 16.40 5.36 19.27
N MET A 293 17.63 5.17 18.79
CA MET A 293 18.00 4.02 17.97
C MET A 293 18.20 2.78 18.85
N GLY A 294 17.81 1.60 18.34
CA GLY A 294 18.11 0.31 18.97
C GLY A 294 17.16 -0.15 20.08
N GLU A 295 16.12 0.63 20.38
CA GLU A 295 15.12 0.31 21.40
C GLU A 295 13.72 0.22 20.80
N ASP A 296 12.90 -0.68 21.33
CA ASP A 296 11.49 -0.76 20.94
C ASP A 296 10.74 0.46 21.45
N VAL A 297 9.89 1.05 20.61
CA VAL A 297 9.08 2.19 21.00
C VAL A 297 7.62 1.75 21.16
N ILE A 298 7.15 1.78 22.40
CA ILE A 298 5.76 1.50 22.75
C ILE A 298 5.03 2.83 22.89
N SER A 299 3.97 3.02 22.10
CA SER A 299 3.10 4.17 22.26
C SER A 299 2.19 3.98 23.50
N PRO A 300 1.89 5.05 24.25
CA PRO A 300 0.89 4.99 25.29
C PRO A 300 -0.50 4.60 24.74
N PRO A 301 -1.40 4.02 25.54
CA PRO A 301 -2.75 3.67 25.10
C PRO A 301 -3.69 4.88 24.91
N PHE A 302 -3.35 6.05 25.46
CA PHE A 302 -4.13 7.28 25.36
C PHE A 302 -3.22 8.52 25.31
N HIS A 303 -3.78 9.67 24.95
CA HIS A 303 -3.10 10.97 25.04
C HIS A 303 -3.12 11.45 26.48
N ALA A 304 -1.95 11.71 27.07
CA ALA A 304 -1.85 12.13 28.48
C ALA A 304 -2.60 13.43 28.77
N GLU A 305 -2.74 14.30 27.76
CA GLU A 305 -3.36 15.61 27.82
C GLU A 305 -4.90 15.56 27.77
N CYS A 306 -5.48 14.41 27.38
CA CYS A 306 -6.92 14.24 27.18
C CYS A 306 -7.56 13.35 28.24
N ARG A 307 -7.02 13.38 29.47
CA ARG A 307 -7.48 12.57 30.60
C ARG A 307 -8.51 13.29 31.46
#